data_AF-A0A3D2EZS2-F1
#
_entry.id   AF-A0A3D2EZS2-F1
#
_cell.length_a   1.000
_cell.length_b   1.000
_cell.length_c   1.000
_cell.angle_alpha   90.00
_cell.angle_beta   90.00
_cell.angle_gamma   90.00
#
_symmetry.space_group_name_H-M   'P 1'
#
loop_
_entity.id
_entity.type
_entity.pdbx_description
1 polymer ?
#
loop_
_entity_poly.entity_id
_entity_poly.type
_entity_poly.pdbx_seq_one_letter_code
_entity_poly.pdbx_strand_id
1 'polypeptide(L)'
;QDEWSHTRLRARHDAILVGVQTIISDDPKLTVRYGDISFQPARIVLDPNGRMPKEANAVGGRMIVVTKETKGTKETKESKENGIERIQIPFKNGSFDLDKLWKALDITSILVEGGERTWKSFKDVGMIDEEVILIG
;
A
#
# COMPACT_ATOMS: atom_id res chain seq x y z
N GLN A 1 -13.62 11.49 -0.92
CA GLN A 1 -13.11 11.10 -2.25
C GLN A 1 -14.28 10.98 -3.19
N ASP A 2 -14.24 11.74 -4.28
CA ASP A 2 -15.27 11.88 -5.29
C ASP A 2 -14.96 11.04 -6.53
N GLU A 3 -15.79 11.13 -7.56
CA GLU A 3 -15.59 10.42 -8.82
C GLU A 3 -14.24 10.73 -9.48
N TRP A 4 -13.72 11.96 -9.31
CA TRP A 4 -12.45 12.37 -9.90
C TRP A 4 -11.29 11.58 -9.31
N SER A 5 -11.19 11.47 -7.97
CA SER A 5 -10.08 10.71 -7.36
C SER A 5 -10.14 9.24 -7.71
N HIS A 6 -11.34 8.68 -7.85
CA HIS A 6 -11.52 7.29 -8.25
C HIS A 6 -11.11 7.05 -9.72
N THR A 7 -11.51 7.90 -10.66
CA THR A 7 -11.30 7.68 -12.10
C THR A 7 -9.95 8.22 -12.61
N ARG A 8 -9.40 9.26 -11.98
CA ARG A 8 -8.15 9.92 -12.41
C ARG A 8 -6.93 9.50 -11.60
N LEU A 9 -7.09 9.04 -10.37
CA LEU A 9 -5.98 8.54 -9.56
C LEU A 9 -6.05 7.03 -9.43
N ARG A 10 -7.03 6.50 -8.67
CA ARG A 10 -7.06 5.07 -8.32
C ARG A 10 -7.15 4.13 -9.52
N ALA A 11 -7.94 4.48 -10.54
CA ALA A 11 -8.11 3.66 -11.74
C ALA A 11 -6.91 3.66 -12.69
N ARG A 12 -5.91 4.53 -12.46
CA ARG A 12 -4.74 4.71 -13.34
C ARG A 12 -3.44 4.09 -12.80
N HIS A 13 -3.47 3.55 -11.59
CA HIS A 13 -2.30 2.97 -10.95
C HIS A 13 -2.51 1.48 -10.69
N ASP A 14 -1.44 0.70 -10.75
CA ASP A 14 -1.50 -0.75 -10.52
C ASP A 14 -1.80 -1.07 -9.06
N ALA A 15 -1.42 -0.19 -8.14
CA ALA A 15 -1.64 -0.35 -6.72
C ALA A 15 -1.97 0.95 -6.00
N ILE A 16 -2.67 0.82 -4.87
CA ILE A 16 -2.83 1.85 -3.85
C ILE A 16 -2.05 1.42 -2.62
N LEU A 17 -1.16 2.27 -2.12
CA LEU A 17 -0.34 2.02 -0.94
C LEU A 17 -0.72 2.96 0.19
N VAL A 18 -0.96 2.38 1.36
CA VAL A 18 -1.27 3.13 2.59
C VAL A 18 -0.44 2.64 3.76
N GLY A 19 -0.31 3.46 4.80
CA GLY A 19 0.17 2.99 6.10
C GLY A 19 -0.92 2.24 6.87
N VAL A 20 -0.56 1.23 7.67
CA VAL A 20 -1.54 0.49 8.48
C VAL A 20 -2.37 1.38 9.42
N GLN A 21 -1.83 2.54 9.82
CA GLN A 21 -2.57 3.47 10.66
C GLN A 21 -3.83 4.00 9.94
N THR A 22 -3.76 4.23 8.63
CA THR A 22 -4.92 4.63 7.80
C THR A 22 -5.98 3.52 7.76
N ILE A 23 -5.55 2.25 7.71
CA ILE A 23 -6.50 1.13 7.80
C ILE A 23 -7.19 1.11 9.17
N ILE A 24 -6.43 1.31 10.25
CA ILE A 24 -6.95 1.25 11.62
C ILE A 24 -7.88 2.43 11.93
N SER A 25 -7.56 3.64 11.46
CA SER A 25 -8.34 4.83 11.77
C SER A 25 -9.56 5.01 10.87
N ASP A 26 -9.42 4.73 9.58
CA ASP A 26 -10.41 5.14 8.56
C ASP A 26 -11.14 3.94 7.95
N ASP A 27 -10.62 2.72 8.16
CA ASP A 27 -11.10 1.45 7.61
C ASP A 27 -11.58 1.54 6.13
N PRO A 28 -10.73 2.03 5.21
CA PRO A 28 -11.11 2.30 3.83
C PRO A 28 -11.19 1.00 3.02
N LYS A 29 -11.98 1.02 1.94
CA LYS A 29 -12.03 -0.10 0.97
C LYS A 29 -10.82 -0.16 0.02
N LEU A 30 -10.19 0.99 -0.27
CA LEU A 30 -9.09 1.12 -1.23
C LEU A 30 -9.41 0.52 -2.62
N THR A 31 -10.62 0.78 -3.11
CA THR A 31 -11.10 0.32 -4.43
C THR A 31 -11.49 1.49 -5.33
N VAL A 32 -11.59 1.21 -6.64
CA VAL A 32 -12.27 2.07 -7.62
C VAL A 32 -13.78 1.80 -7.52
N ARG A 33 -14.59 2.86 -7.39
CA ARG A 33 -16.05 2.76 -7.15
C ARG A 33 -16.91 3.54 -8.16
N TYR A 34 -16.27 4.35 -9.00
CA TYR A 34 -16.93 5.21 -9.98
C TYR A 34 -16.25 5.01 -11.35
N GLY A 35 -16.98 5.34 -12.43
CA GLY A 35 -16.53 5.16 -13.80
C GLY A 35 -16.65 3.72 -14.32
N ASP A 36 -15.99 3.44 -15.44
CA ASP A 36 -15.89 2.09 -16.01
C ASP A 36 -14.88 1.26 -15.20
N ILE A 37 -15.37 0.23 -14.50
CA ILE A 37 -14.59 -0.58 -13.58
C ILE A 37 -14.15 -1.87 -14.30
N SER A 38 -13.14 -1.74 -15.15
CA SER A 38 -12.49 -2.87 -15.83
C SER A 38 -11.34 -3.49 -15.01
N PHE A 39 -10.82 -2.75 -14.03
CA PHE A 39 -9.67 -3.12 -13.20
C PHE A 39 -9.81 -2.63 -11.77
N GLN A 40 -9.22 -3.36 -10.82
CA GLN A 40 -9.07 -2.93 -9.42
C GLN A 40 -7.59 -2.95 -9.04
N PRO A 41 -7.05 -1.85 -8.49
CA PRO A 41 -5.66 -1.80 -8.08
C PRO A 41 -5.38 -2.79 -6.94
N ALA A 42 -4.14 -3.28 -6.90
CA ALA A 42 -3.63 -4.00 -5.75
C ALA A 42 -3.65 -3.09 -4.52
N ARG A 43 -3.87 -3.67 -3.34
CA ARG A 43 -3.87 -2.92 -2.07
C ARG A 43 -2.63 -3.26 -1.29
N ILE A 44 -1.78 -2.27 -1.06
CA ILE A 44 -0.53 -2.44 -0.32
C ILE A 44 -0.65 -1.73 1.03
N VAL A 45 -0.41 -2.47 2.10
CA VAL A 45 -0.44 -1.93 3.46
C VAL A 45 0.93 -2.05 4.10
N LEU A 46 1.53 -0.91 4.45
CA LEU A 46 2.74 -0.86 5.26
C LEU A 46 2.41 -1.11 6.73
N ASP A 47 2.67 -2.32 7.20
CA ASP A 47 2.35 -2.79 8.55
C ASP A 47 3.56 -3.46 9.23
N PRO A 48 4.53 -2.67 9.74
CA PRO A 48 5.76 -3.21 10.28
C PRO A 48 5.56 -4.17 11.47
N ASN A 49 4.40 -4.15 12.14
CA ASN A 49 4.16 -4.94 13.35
C ASN A 49 2.94 -5.87 13.25
N GLY A 50 2.34 -6.05 12.06
CA GLY A 50 1.20 -6.96 11.88
C GLY A 50 -0.06 -6.53 12.65
N ARG A 51 -0.33 -5.22 12.72
CA ARG A 51 -1.48 -4.63 13.42
C ARG A 51 -2.77 -4.60 12.59
N MET A 52 -2.72 -4.87 11.29
CA MET A 52 -3.88 -4.79 10.41
C MET A 52 -4.98 -5.76 10.90
N PRO A 53 -6.22 -5.29 11.12
CA PRO A 53 -7.35 -6.16 11.44
C PRO A 53 -7.62 -7.17 10.32
N LYS A 54 -7.93 -8.42 10.68
CA LYS A 54 -8.21 -9.49 9.70
C LYS A 54 -9.48 -9.25 8.90
N GLU A 55 -10.41 -8.48 9.46
CA GLU A 55 -11.73 -8.18 8.90
C GLU A 55 -11.83 -6.73 8.38
N ALA A 56 -10.71 -6.03 8.16
CA ALA A 56 -10.71 -4.66 7.63
C ALA A 56 -11.40 -4.59 6.26
N ASN A 57 -12.10 -3.48 5.97
CA ASN A 57 -12.81 -3.27 4.71
C ASN A 57 -11.90 -3.32 3.47
N ALA A 58 -10.60 -3.09 3.65
CA ALA A 58 -9.61 -3.20 2.59
C ALA A 58 -9.34 -4.66 2.17
N VAL A 59 -9.74 -5.67 2.97
CA VAL A 59 -9.47 -7.08 2.68
C VAL A 59 -10.24 -7.56 1.45
N GLY A 60 -9.54 -8.24 0.55
CA GLY A 60 -10.08 -8.83 -0.69
C GLY A 60 -9.20 -8.56 -1.90
N GLY A 61 -9.56 -9.14 -3.06
CA GLY A 61 -8.80 -9.00 -4.32
C GLY A 61 -7.30 -9.29 -4.18
N ARG A 62 -6.46 -8.61 -4.97
CA ARG A 62 -4.99 -8.64 -4.80
C ARG A 62 -4.61 -7.71 -3.63
N MET A 63 -4.19 -8.31 -2.52
CA MET A 63 -3.77 -7.58 -1.33
C MET A 63 -2.37 -8.01 -0.90
N ILE A 64 -1.52 -7.03 -0.58
CA ILE A 64 -0.14 -7.21 -0.16
C ILE A 64 0.04 -6.48 1.18
N VAL A 65 0.51 -7.20 2.20
CA VAL A 65 0.86 -6.62 3.50
C VAL A 65 2.37 -6.69 3.69
N VAL A 66 2.98 -5.52 3.89
CA VAL A 66 4.42 -5.36 4.06
C VAL A 66 4.74 -5.33 5.54
N THR A 67 5.54 -6.29 6.00
CA THR A 67 5.95 -6.42 7.40
C THR A 67 7.46 -6.28 7.55
N LYS A 68 7.94 -5.94 8.75
CA LYS A 68 9.38 -5.88 8.99
C LYS A 68 10.00 -7.27 8.91
N GLU A 69 11.19 -7.36 8.31
CA GLU A 69 12.00 -8.57 8.33
C GLU A 69 12.32 -8.99 9.78
N THR A 70 12.23 -10.29 10.07
CA THR A 70 12.58 -10.86 11.38
C THR A 70 13.85 -11.69 11.26
N LYS A 71 14.72 -11.66 12.29
CA LYS A 71 15.95 -12.46 12.27
C LYS A 71 15.61 -13.95 12.18
N GLY A 72 16.16 -14.65 11.18
CA GLY A 72 16.03 -16.09 11.01
C GLY A 72 15.00 -16.54 9.97
N THR A 73 14.23 -15.64 9.37
CA THR A 73 13.46 -15.94 8.16
C THR A 73 14.38 -15.83 6.95
N LYS A 74 14.64 -16.96 6.27
CA LYS A 74 15.28 -16.92 4.94
C LYS A 74 14.32 -16.22 3.99
N GLU A 75 14.81 -15.14 3.36
CA GLU A 75 14.31 -14.40 2.19
C GLU A 75 12.84 -14.60 1.80
N THR A 76 12.08 -13.50 1.85
CA THR A 76 10.88 -13.22 1.03
C THR A 76 9.93 -14.41 0.81
N LYS A 77 9.50 -15.06 1.88
CA LYS A 77 8.40 -16.03 1.76
C LYS A 77 7.06 -15.30 1.78
N GLU A 78 6.54 -15.09 0.58
CA GLU A 78 5.11 -14.95 0.29
C GLU A 78 4.35 -16.06 1.04
N SER A 79 3.71 -15.71 2.15
CA SER A 79 2.63 -16.55 2.67
C SER A 79 1.32 -15.96 2.16
N LYS A 80 0.60 -16.75 1.37
CA LYS A 80 -0.79 -16.45 1.00
C LYS A 80 -1.69 -17.10 2.03
N GLU A 81 -2.10 -16.31 3.01
CA GLU A 81 -3.10 -16.73 3.99
C GLU A 81 -4.37 -15.92 3.73
N ASN A 82 -5.51 -16.59 3.54
CA ASN A 82 -6.80 -15.94 3.26
C ASN A 82 -6.76 -14.98 2.05
N GLY A 83 -5.93 -15.28 1.04
CA GLY A 83 -5.78 -14.43 -0.15
C GLY A 83 -4.92 -13.18 0.04
N ILE A 84 -4.34 -12.97 1.23
CA ILE A 84 -3.42 -11.88 1.52
C ILE A 84 -2.00 -12.36 1.30
N GLU A 85 -1.29 -11.69 0.41
CA GLU A 85 0.15 -11.88 0.21
C GLU A 85 0.92 -11.10 1.28
N ARG A 86 1.85 -11.75 1.96
CA ARG A 86 2.74 -11.09 2.93
C ARG A 86 4.16 -11.06 2.44
N ILE A 87 4.75 -9.87 2.42
CA ILE A 87 6.17 -9.67 2.09
C ILE A 87 6.89 -9.07 3.30
N GLN A 88 8.15 -9.48 3.47
CA GLN A 88 9.03 -8.98 4.52
C GLN A 88 10.09 -8.09 3.92
N ILE A 89 10.18 -6.86 4.42
CA ILE A 89 11.13 -5.85 3.94
C ILE A 89 11.95 -5.32 5.12
N PRO A 90 13.26 -5.05 4.94
CA PRO A 90 14.08 -4.44 5.97
C PRO A 90 13.47 -3.14 6.48
N PHE A 91 13.46 -2.96 7.79
CA PHE A 91 12.88 -1.80 8.46
C PHE A 91 13.93 -1.17 9.38
N LYS A 92 14.34 0.05 9.09
CA LYS A 92 15.38 0.79 9.83
C LYS A 92 14.93 2.22 10.08
N ASN A 93 15.31 2.77 11.23
CA ASN A 93 15.03 4.16 11.62
C ASN A 93 13.55 4.56 11.47
N GLY A 94 12.64 3.60 11.67
CA GLY A 94 11.20 3.85 11.55
C GLY A 94 10.64 3.85 10.13
N SER A 95 11.37 3.36 9.13
CA SER A 95 10.92 3.28 7.73
C SER A 95 11.32 1.96 7.07
N PHE A 96 10.58 1.55 6.04
CA PHE A 96 10.96 0.43 5.19
C PHE A 96 12.04 0.85 4.20
N ASP A 97 12.91 -0.09 3.83
CA ASP A 97 13.82 0.05 2.69
C ASP A 97 12.99 0.07 1.40
N LEU A 98 12.77 1.27 0.84
CA LEU A 98 11.86 1.48 -0.28
C LEU A 98 12.40 0.92 -1.60
N ASP A 99 13.72 0.88 -1.79
CA ASP A 99 14.34 0.23 -2.95
C ASP A 99 14.07 -1.27 -2.95
N LYS A 100 14.19 -1.91 -1.79
CA LYS A 100 13.86 -3.33 -1.64
C LYS A 100 12.36 -3.58 -1.76
N LEU A 101 11.53 -2.71 -1.20
CA LEU A 101 10.09 -2.78 -1.38
C LEU A 101 9.73 -2.74 -2.87
N TRP A 102 10.25 -1.75 -3.61
CA TRP A 102 9.96 -1.61 -5.04
C TRP A 102 10.38 -2.84 -5.84
N LYS A 103 11.57 -3.39 -5.60
CA LYS A 103 12.06 -4.61 -6.27
C LYS A 103 11.26 -5.87 -5.93
N ALA A 104 10.64 -5.91 -4.74
CA ALA A 104 9.83 -7.05 -4.31
C ALA A 104 8.40 -7.00 -4.85
N LEU A 105 7.96 -5.84 -5.35
CA LEU A 105 6.61 -5.66 -5.88
C LEU A 105 6.60 -5.86 -7.39
N ASP A 106 5.73 -6.76 -7.87
CA ASP A 106 5.43 -6.90 -9.30
C ASP A 106 4.31 -5.92 -9.70
N ILE A 107 4.67 -4.62 -9.77
CA ILE A 107 3.82 -3.50 -10.17
C ILE A 107 4.67 -2.38 -10.82
N THR A 108 4.06 -1.61 -11.71
CA THR A 108 4.73 -0.51 -12.45
C THR A 108 4.46 0.85 -11.81
N SER A 109 3.31 1.00 -11.14
CA SER A 109 2.88 2.28 -10.57
C SER A 109 2.15 2.10 -9.24
N ILE A 110 2.42 3.01 -8.29
CA ILE A 110 1.79 3.04 -6.97
C ILE A 110 1.20 4.42 -6.73
N LEU A 111 -0.08 4.48 -6.39
CA LEU A 111 -0.67 5.65 -5.77
C LEU A 111 -0.51 5.55 -4.25
N VAL A 112 0.35 6.40 -3.67
CA VAL A 112 0.49 6.49 -2.22
C VAL A 112 -0.64 7.35 -1.66
N GLU A 113 -1.65 6.71 -1.07
CA GLU A 113 -2.76 7.39 -0.40
C GLU A 113 -2.58 7.29 1.12
N GLY A 114 -2.30 8.42 1.76
CA GLY A 114 -2.51 8.57 3.20
C GLY A 114 -1.26 8.58 4.06
N GLY A 115 -1.45 9.16 5.26
CA GLY A 115 -0.48 9.32 6.34
C GLY A 115 0.72 10.18 5.97
N GLU A 116 0.88 11.32 6.64
CA GLU A 116 2.07 12.20 6.52
C GLU A 116 3.38 11.40 6.54
N ARG A 117 3.49 10.41 7.43
CA ARG A 117 4.66 9.53 7.56
C ARG A 117 4.94 8.69 6.32
N THR A 118 3.91 8.10 5.71
CA THR A 118 4.09 7.26 4.52
C THR A 118 4.55 8.13 3.36
N TRP A 119 3.82 9.20 3.05
CA TRP A 119 4.20 10.14 2.01
C TRP A 119 5.63 10.71 2.21
N LYS A 120 5.95 11.12 3.44
CA LYS A 120 7.29 11.64 3.77
C LYS A 120 8.40 10.62 3.52
N SER A 121 8.16 9.34 3.79
CA SER A 121 9.17 8.29 3.54
C SER A 121 9.54 8.16 2.05
N PHE A 122 8.58 8.33 1.13
CA PHE A 122 8.86 8.36 -0.32
C PHE A 122 9.52 9.67 -0.73
N LYS A 123 9.09 10.80 -0.17
CA LYS A 123 9.65 12.12 -0.46
C LYS A 123 11.12 12.24 -0.05
N ASP A 124 11.47 11.78 1.14
CA ASP A 124 12.81 11.91 1.71
C ASP A 124 13.88 11.15 0.90
N VAL A 125 13.48 10.14 0.12
CA VAL A 125 14.37 9.36 -0.77
C VAL A 125 14.24 9.72 -2.25
N GLY A 126 13.40 10.71 -2.60
CA GLY A 126 13.21 11.15 -3.99
C GLY A 126 12.46 10.14 -4.88
N MET A 127 11.63 9.27 -4.31
CA MET A 127 10.83 8.28 -5.05
C MET A 127 9.39 8.78 -5.34
N ILE A 128 9.25 10.05 -5.73
CA ILE A 128 7.96 10.64 -6.11
C ILE A 128 8.10 11.20 -7.53
N ASP A 129 7.34 10.64 -8.46
CA ASP A 129 7.24 11.14 -9.83
C ASP A 129 6.21 12.27 -9.96
N GLU A 130 5.08 12.16 -9.27
CA GLU A 130 3.97 13.15 -9.29
C GLU A 130 3.38 13.35 -7.89
N GLU A 131 3.01 14.58 -7.56
CA GLU A 131 2.30 14.95 -6.33
C GLU A 131 0.98 15.66 -6.67
N VAL A 132 -0.12 15.17 -6.09
CA VAL A 132 -1.47 15.73 -6.29
C VAL A 132 -2.02 16.20 -4.95
N ILE A 133 -2.32 17.50 -4.84
CA ILE A 133 -2.95 18.10 -3.67
C ILE A 133 -4.41 18.39 -4.00
N LEU A 134 -5.32 17.80 -3.22
CA LEU A 134 -6.75 18.04 -3.32
C LEU A 134 -7.17 19.00 -2.21
N ILE A 135 -7.80 20.11 -2.60
CA ILE A 135 -8.38 21.09 -1.69
C ILE A 135 -9.89 21.05 -1.90
N GLY A 136 -10.64 20.85 -0.81
CA GLY A 136 -12.10 20.78 -0.81
C GLY A 136 -12.66 21.09 0.56
#